data_AF-A0A2P6NHP9-F1
#
_entry.id   AF-A0A2P6NHP9-F1
#
_cell.length_a   1.000
_cell.length_b   1.000
_cell.length_c   1.000
_cell.angle_alpha   90.00
_cell.angle_beta   90.00
_cell.angle_gamma   90.00
#
_symmetry.space_group_name_H-M   'P 1'
#
loop_
_entity.id
_entity.type
_entity.pdbx_description
1 polymer ?
#
loop_
_entity_poly.entity_id
_entity_poly.type
_entity_poly.pdbx_seq_one_letter_code
_entity_poly.pdbx_strand_id
1 'polypeptide(L)'
;MDRRFIPDLNPRAFGPDTQTGGWASNSAIEAPGLYEPRKARRIDMGGLFPPRDTVMSALPRLSPCRPALVERMARMESCILVVKDREVRLSNGCNKISRFERPSDCQSIPENSPPLLQKTILLRQEAQQRTTSRVTLCEPIEMSNEAPGARDLTAKQRRKQRDLYFQLQLLCRGNSKIDMADHQEAITRLTEENNALKKRVAELEALLDLKKEDDSSRAIVPDSSSVDTLNNAEISRYGRQLIMPEIGMQGQKKIKKSSVLIIGAGGLGSPVSLYLAGAGIGRIGILDFDTVEASNLHRQVIHKESSVGIPKAISAGRAIREFNSLVKVEEHVTAFTTDNALGLVSRYDIIVDATDNVATRYLINDACVLSNKPLVSAAALRMDGQVTVYHHNGGPCYRCLYPSPPPAETVTDCSNGGVLGVVPGIVGCIQALEVIKIAAGTGESMSQKLLLFDGMSPRYTMVKLRPRNKECAVCGDSPSVTGLIDYKSFCGSSYDDKPCTRSILDASLSVSCEDYVAHLKGGEEFVLLDVREPVQYDICSLPQSKNVSLHDMKRDPAIITDMISDKDKKVFCLCRRGNDSQSAVKFMKELGYTNVFNISGGLSSWSKDIDPNFPVY
;
A
#
# COMPACT_ATOMS: atom_id res chain seq x y z
N MET A 1 -16.61 -19.42 16.83
CA MET A 1 -17.81 -19.81 16.09
C MET A 1 -18.32 -18.57 15.39
N ASP A 2 -18.00 -18.38 14.12
CA ASP A 2 -18.83 -17.62 13.18
C ASP A 2 -18.31 -17.89 11.77
N ARG A 3 -19.08 -18.66 10.99
CA ARG A 3 -18.81 -19.03 9.59
C ARG A 3 -20.00 -18.57 8.77
N ARG A 4 -20.00 -17.33 8.28
CA ARG A 4 -20.97 -16.87 7.26
C ARG A 4 -20.30 -15.91 6.29
N PHE A 5 -19.59 -16.49 5.33
CA PHE A 5 -19.21 -15.85 4.05
C PHE A 5 -19.48 -16.82 2.88
N ILE A 6 -20.57 -17.57 2.99
CA ILE A 6 -21.18 -18.34 1.90
C ILE A 6 -22.67 -17.95 1.93
N PRO A 7 -23.26 -17.39 0.86
CA PRO A 7 -24.71 -17.29 0.79
C PRO A 7 -25.29 -18.71 0.82
N ASP A 8 -26.19 -18.96 1.78
CA ASP A 8 -26.79 -20.25 2.09
C ASP A 8 -27.26 -21.02 0.84
N LEU A 9 -26.67 -22.20 0.62
CA LEU A 9 -27.28 -23.24 -0.21
C LEU A 9 -28.29 -23.97 0.67
N ASN A 10 -29.58 -23.63 0.55
CA ASN A 10 -30.66 -24.37 1.21
C ASN A 10 -31.25 -25.41 0.23
N PRO A 11 -31.07 -26.72 0.43
CA PRO A 11 -31.70 -27.75 -0.38
C PRO A 11 -32.89 -28.33 0.38
N ARG A 12 -34.09 -27.72 0.27
CA ARG A 12 -35.36 -28.35 0.69
C ARG A 12 -36.56 -27.52 0.23
N ALA A 13 -37.04 -27.83 -0.96
CA ALA A 13 -38.42 -27.55 -1.36
C ALA A 13 -38.82 -28.55 -2.46
N PHE A 14 -39.20 -29.77 -2.06
CA PHE A 14 -40.05 -30.62 -2.88
C PHE A 14 -41.13 -31.20 -1.96
N GLY A 15 -42.37 -30.80 -2.21
CA GLY A 15 -43.56 -31.42 -1.65
C GLY A 15 -43.78 -32.81 -2.27
N PRO A 16 -44.60 -33.65 -1.63
CA PRO A 16 -44.79 -35.04 -2.02
C PRO A 16 -45.80 -35.13 -3.17
N ASP A 17 -45.59 -36.04 -4.12
CA ASP A 17 -46.67 -36.94 -4.54
C ASP A 17 -46.23 -38.04 -5.52
N THR A 18 -46.84 -39.21 -5.29
CA THR A 18 -47.11 -40.34 -6.20
C THR A 18 -46.00 -41.34 -6.59
N GLN A 19 -45.99 -42.41 -5.80
CA GLN A 19 -46.05 -43.85 -6.11
C GLN A 19 -45.81 -44.41 -7.53
N THR A 20 -45.38 -45.69 -7.49
CA THR A 20 -45.31 -46.76 -8.53
C THR A 20 -44.02 -46.75 -9.36
N GLY A 21 -43.28 -47.83 -9.61
CA GLY A 21 -43.37 -49.27 -9.34
C GLY A 21 -42.40 -49.99 -10.32
N GLY A 22 -41.99 -51.23 -10.02
CA GLY A 22 -41.36 -52.15 -11.00
C GLY A 22 -39.82 -52.24 -10.97
N TRP A 23 -39.23 -53.28 -10.37
CA TRP A 23 -38.81 -54.56 -11.00
C TRP A 23 -37.61 -54.40 -11.95
N ALA A 24 -36.39 -54.87 -11.65
CA ALA A 24 -35.89 -56.25 -11.54
C ALA A 24 -34.84 -56.51 -12.67
N SER A 25 -33.64 -56.98 -12.25
CA SER A 25 -32.69 -57.92 -12.91
C SER A 25 -32.30 -57.72 -14.41
N ASN A 26 -31.15 -58.12 -14.97
CA ASN A 26 -30.06 -59.03 -14.63
C ASN A 26 -28.91 -58.76 -15.65
N SER A 27 -27.64 -58.66 -15.22
CA SER A 27 -26.55 -59.65 -15.44
C SER A 27 -25.80 -59.65 -16.80
N ALA A 28 -24.46 -59.57 -16.73
CA ALA A 28 -23.41 -60.28 -17.52
C ALA A 28 -22.19 -59.34 -17.72
N ILE A 29 -21.13 -59.43 -16.90
CA ILE A 29 -19.94 -60.31 -17.00
C ILE A 29 -19.05 -59.96 -18.21
N GLU A 30 -17.88 -59.37 -17.94
CA GLU A 30 -16.54 -59.90 -18.29
C GLU A 30 -15.43 -59.01 -17.71
N ALA A 31 -14.48 -59.62 -17.01
CA ALA A 31 -13.18 -59.08 -16.59
C ALA A 31 -12.09 -59.83 -17.39
N PRO A 32 -10.83 -59.33 -17.52
CA PRO A 32 -9.84 -59.58 -16.47
C PRO A 32 -8.67 -58.57 -16.31
N GLY A 33 -8.03 -58.61 -15.12
CA GLY A 33 -6.57 -58.44 -14.91
C GLY A 33 -6.00 -57.00 -14.81
N LEU A 34 -5.82 -56.42 -13.61
CA LEU A 34 -4.67 -56.53 -12.69
C LEU A 34 -3.43 -55.69 -13.08
N TYR A 35 -3.19 -54.58 -12.35
CA TYR A 35 -1.87 -54.25 -11.75
C TYR A 35 -2.04 -53.26 -10.58
N GLU A 36 -1.35 -53.55 -9.47
CA GLU A 36 -1.53 -53.00 -8.11
C GLU A 36 -1.07 -51.54 -7.88
N PRO A 37 -1.61 -50.82 -6.87
CA PRO A 37 -1.05 -49.56 -6.38
C PRO A 37 0.06 -49.79 -5.34
N ARG A 38 1.21 -49.14 -5.54
CA ARG A 38 2.38 -49.21 -4.64
C ARG A 38 2.06 -48.65 -3.24
N LYS A 39 2.38 -49.48 -2.23
CA LYS A 39 2.37 -49.20 -0.79
C LYS A 39 3.18 -47.94 -0.42
N ALA A 40 2.55 -47.03 0.32
CA ALA A 40 3.21 -45.99 1.09
C ALA A 40 3.97 -46.62 2.27
N ARG A 41 5.29 -46.37 2.36
CA ARG A 41 6.07 -46.74 3.55
C ARG A 41 5.79 -45.74 4.67
N ARG A 42 5.18 -46.24 5.74
CA ARG A 42 5.30 -45.67 7.10
C ARG A 42 6.77 -45.77 7.50
N ILE A 43 7.40 -44.65 7.84
CA ILE A 43 8.61 -44.65 8.67
C ILE A 43 8.14 -44.36 10.09
N ASP A 44 8.34 -45.36 10.94
CA ASP A 44 8.15 -45.33 12.37
C ASP A 44 9.43 -44.75 12.99
N MET A 45 9.31 -43.70 13.80
CA MET A 45 10.40 -43.16 14.63
C MET A 45 9.88 -43.05 16.05
N GLY A 46 9.78 -44.21 16.70
CA GLY A 46 9.59 -44.33 18.14
C GLY A 46 10.82 -43.86 18.91
N GLY A 47 10.55 -43.00 19.89
CA GLY A 47 11.25 -42.76 21.17
C GLY A 47 12.75 -43.01 21.32
N LEU A 48 13.46 -41.97 21.77
CA LEU A 48 14.50 -42.07 22.81
C LEU A 48 14.85 -40.67 23.36
N PHE A 49 14.26 -40.33 24.50
CA PHE A 49 14.85 -39.39 25.46
C PHE A 49 15.37 -40.23 26.64
N PRO A 50 16.57 -39.96 27.17
CA PRO A 50 16.84 -40.23 28.57
C PRO A 50 17.18 -38.96 29.37
N PRO A 51 17.03 -39.00 30.71
CA PRO A 51 17.01 -37.84 31.59
C PRO A 51 18.41 -37.43 32.11
N ARG A 52 18.43 -36.28 32.79
CA ARG A 52 19.58 -35.68 33.50
C ARG A 52 20.00 -36.51 34.74
N ASP A 53 21.30 -36.78 34.89
CA ASP A 53 22.18 -36.17 35.92
C ASP A 53 23.48 -37.00 36.21
N THR A 54 24.55 -36.24 36.45
CA THR A 54 25.75 -36.52 37.29
C THR A 54 26.88 -37.51 36.87
N VAL A 55 28.01 -36.88 36.48
CA VAL A 55 29.34 -36.87 37.15
C VAL A 55 30.40 -37.98 36.88
N MET A 56 31.57 -37.47 36.47
CA MET A 56 32.97 -37.95 36.60
C MET A 56 33.42 -39.19 35.80
N SER A 57 34.22 -38.98 34.75
CA SER A 57 35.69 -38.99 34.88
C SER A 57 36.39 -39.07 33.50
N ALA A 58 37.50 -38.33 33.40
CA ALA A 58 38.63 -38.52 32.50
C ALA A 58 38.43 -38.42 30.96
N LEU A 59 38.67 -37.22 30.43
CA LEU A 59 39.31 -37.04 29.12
C LEU A 59 40.72 -36.43 29.32
N PRO A 60 41.75 -36.87 28.58
CA PRO A 60 43.09 -36.37 28.72
C PRO A 60 43.25 -34.97 28.12
N ARG A 61 44.10 -34.22 28.82
CA ARG A 61 44.49 -32.83 28.62
C ARG A 61 45.20 -32.61 27.29
N LEU A 62 44.86 -31.50 26.64
CA LEU A 62 45.75 -30.49 26.04
C LEU A 62 44.85 -29.25 25.83
N SER A 63 44.66 -28.40 26.85
CA SER A 63 45.45 -27.19 27.18
C SER A 63 45.04 -25.96 26.32
N PRO A 64 45.00 -24.74 26.89
CA PRO A 64 43.72 -24.18 27.33
C PRO A 64 43.40 -22.75 26.83
N CYS A 65 42.14 -22.35 27.06
CA CYS A 65 41.63 -20.97 27.20
C CYS A 65 41.17 -20.18 25.95
N ARG A 66 39.93 -20.52 25.53
CA ARG A 66 38.79 -19.58 25.30
C ARG A 66 38.49 -18.74 26.59
N PRO A 67 37.53 -17.76 26.66
CA PRO A 67 36.38 -17.53 25.76
C PRO A 67 35.94 -16.06 25.53
N ALA A 68 35.16 -15.82 24.46
CA ALA A 68 33.90 -15.04 24.49
C ALA A 68 33.36 -14.82 23.06
N LEU A 69 32.60 -15.80 22.54
CA LEU A 69 31.85 -15.65 21.28
C LEU A 69 30.40 -16.11 21.40
N VAL A 70 29.86 -16.21 22.63
CA VAL A 70 28.46 -16.62 22.90
C VAL A 70 27.81 -15.75 23.98
N GLU A 71 28.22 -14.48 24.09
CA GLU A 71 27.39 -13.45 24.71
C GLU A 71 27.44 -12.19 23.84
N ARG A 72 26.25 -11.65 23.53
CA ARG A 72 25.96 -10.47 22.68
C ARG A 72 25.55 -10.71 21.22
N MET A 73 24.69 -11.71 20.98
CA MET A 73 23.61 -11.58 19.98
C MET A 73 22.27 -11.24 20.66
N ALA A 74 22.34 -10.30 21.60
CA ALA A 74 21.19 -9.60 22.15
C ALA A 74 21.51 -8.09 22.08
N ARG A 75 20.59 -7.31 21.51
CA ARG A 75 20.64 -5.86 21.22
C ARG A 75 21.25 -5.46 19.87
N MET A 76 20.53 -5.72 18.78
CA MET A 76 20.43 -4.74 17.70
C MET A 76 19.25 -3.82 18.02
N GLU A 77 19.50 -2.85 18.87
CA GLU A 77 18.69 -1.65 19.01
C GLU A 77 19.58 -0.48 18.60
N SER A 78 19.21 0.18 17.50
CA SER A 78 19.26 1.63 17.33
C SER A 78 20.45 2.38 17.97
N CYS A 79 21.57 2.49 17.25
CA CYS A 79 22.50 3.59 17.49
C CYS A 79 21.93 4.89 16.90
N ILE A 80 21.25 5.65 17.76
CA ILE A 80 20.84 7.03 17.53
C ILE A 80 22.08 7.93 17.66
N LEU A 81 22.39 8.68 16.61
CA LEU A 81 23.32 9.80 16.66
C LEU A 81 22.66 10.95 17.43
N VAL A 82 23.08 11.17 18.68
CA VAL A 82 22.72 12.40 19.43
C VAL A 82 23.88 13.38 19.31
N VAL A 83 23.68 14.44 18.54
CA VAL A 83 24.61 15.58 18.49
C VAL A 83 24.19 16.56 19.58
N LYS A 84 24.99 16.66 20.64
CA LYS A 84 25.05 17.85 21.51
C LYS A 84 26.51 18.16 21.82
N ASP A 85 26.91 19.38 21.52
CA ASP A 85 28.15 20.05 21.94
C ASP A 85 29.48 19.27 21.75
N ARG A 86 29.83 19.04 20.48
CA ARG A 86 31.22 18.87 19.97
C ARG A 86 32.16 17.90 20.72
N GLU A 87 31.66 16.79 21.25
CA GLU A 87 32.49 15.61 21.57
C GLU A 87 31.87 14.31 21.01
N VAL A 88 32.69 13.50 20.33
CA VAL A 88 32.37 12.10 19.99
C VAL A 88 33.12 11.22 20.99
N ARG A 89 32.39 10.55 21.89
CA ARG A 89 32.98 9.53 22.79
C ARG A 89 32.52 8.14 22.35
N LEU A 90 33.49 7.23 22.17
CA LEU A 90 33.23 5.79 22.12
C LEU A 90 33.25 5.26 23.55
N SER A 91 32.16 4.63 23.98
CA SER A 91 32.13 3.91 25.25
C SER A 91 32.85 2.57 25.10
N ASN A 92 34.11 2.52 25.52
CA ASN A 92 34.72 1.51 26.41
C ASN A 92 36.24 1.51 26.23
N GLY A 93 36.95 1.66 27.35
CA GLY A 93 38.34 2.06 27.40
C GLY A 93 39.35 1.03 26.90
N CYS A 94 40.41 1.55 26.29
CA CYS A 94 41.77 1.03 26.50
C CYS A 94 42.78 2.15 26.20
N ASN A 95 43.56 2.52 27.22
CA ASN A 95 44.68 3.44 27.14
C ASN A 95 45.90 2.74 26.51
N LYS A 96 46.50 3.31 25.46
CA LYS A 96 47.96 3.48 25.36
C LYS A 96 48.35 4.34 24.16
N ILE A 97 49.17 5.34 24.47
CA ILE A 97 49.80 6.29 23.57
C ILE A 97 51.09 5.67 23.03
N SER A 98 51.34 5.78 21.73
CA SER A 98 52.69 6.01 21.20
C SER A 98 52.62 7.04 20.07
N ARG A 99 53.41 8.11 20.25
CA ARG A 99 53.63 9.21 19.31
C ARG A 99 54.16 8.68 17.98
N PHE A 100 53.65 9.21 16.87
CA PHE A 100 54.47 9.50 15.70
C PHE A 100 54.52 11.01 15.48
N GLU A 101 55.73 11.47 15.20
CA GLU A 101 56.16 12.85 15.04
C GLU A 101 55.78 13.41 13.66
N ARG A 102 55.52 14.73 13.62
CA ARG A 102 55.53 15.67 12.47
C ARG A 102 54.65 15.35 11.24
N PRO A 103 53.66 16.22 10.91
CA PRO A 103 53.01 16.25 9.61
C PRO A 103 53.78 17.18 8.66
N SER A 104 54.70 16.64 7.86
CA SER A 104 55.18 17.35 6.66
C SER A 104 55.38 16.48 5.42
N ASP A 105 55.19 15.17 5.48
CA ASP A 105 55.31 14.31 4.30
C ASP A 105 54.03 13.52 4.05
N CYS A 106 53.17 14.03 3.16
CA CYS A 106 52.06 13.30 2.54
C CYS A 106 51.53 14.09 1.32
N GLN A 107 52.34 14.22 0.27
CA GLN A 107 51.88 14.61 -1.07
C GLN A 107 52.09 13.43 -2.01
N SER A 108 51.24 12.40 -1.93
CA SER A 108 50.91 11.48 -3.03
C SER A 108 49.93 10.42 -2.55
N ILE A 109 48.92 10.12 -3.37
CA ILE A 109 47.98 9.01 -3.18
C ILE A 109 48.54 7.82 -3.99
N PRO A 110 48.75 6.63 -3.40
CA PRO A 110 49.10 5.44 -4.17
C PRO A 110 47.90 4.99 -5.03
N GLU A 111 48.13 4.69 -6.31
CA GLU A 111 47.11 4.38 -7.32
C GLU A 111 46.23 3.12 -7.03
N ASN A 112 46.47 2.38 -5.94
CA ASN A 112 45.73 1.16 -5.58
C ASN A 112 45.13 1.17 -4.16
N SER A 113 44.31 2.17 -3.82
CA SER A 113 43.64 2.26 -2.50
C SER A 113 42.11 2.01 -2.57
N PRO A 114 41.48 1.37 -1.55
CA PRO A 114 40.06 1.01 -1.59
C PRO A 114 39.09 2.21 -1.64
N PRO A 115 37.90 2.11 -2.26
CA PRO A 115 37.01 3.24 -2.57
C PRO A 115 36.56 4.06 -1.35
N LEU A 116 36.37 3.40 -0.19
CA LEU A 116 35.98 4.07 1.06
C LEU A 116 37.12 4.91 1.67
N LEU A 117 38.38 4.52 1.43
CA LEU A 117 39.55 5.25 1.92
C LEU A 117 39.82 6.49 1.07
N GLN A 118 39.67 6.39 -0.26
CA GLN A 118 39.72 7.53 -1.17
C GLN A 118 38.62 8.55 -0.84
N LYS A 119 37.39 8.10 -0.57
CA LYS A 119 36.26 8.97 -0.21
C LYS A 119 36.47 9.67 1.14
N THR A 120 37.12 9.02 2.10
CA THR A 120 37.43 9.59 3.41
C THR A 120 38.57 10.62 3.34
N ILE A 121 39.55 10.42 2.45
CA ILE A 121 40.65 11.36 2.20
C ILE A 121 40.15 12.58 1.42
N LEU A 122 39.30 12.40 0.42
CA LEU A 122 38.64 13.49 -0.32
C LEU A 122 37.76 14.35 0.58
N LEU A 123 36.95 13.74 1.46
CA LEU A 123 36.13 14.47 2.41
C LEU A 123 36.96 15.23 3.47
N ARG A 124 38.15 14.72 3.82
CA ARG A 124 39.11 15.44 4.67
C ARG A 124 39.78 16.60 3.94
N GLN A 125 40.16 16.43 2.68
CA GLN A 125 40.73 17.50 1.85
C GLN A 125 39.69 18.61 1.56
N GLU A 126 38.42 18.26 1.32
CA GLU A 126 37.32 19.22 1.18
C GLU A 126 37.00 19.95 2.49
N ALA A 127 37.11 19.28 3.64
CA ALA A 127 36.98 19.92 4.95
C ALA A 127 38.17 20.86 5.27
N GLN A 128 39.37 20.56 4.77
CA GLN A 128 40.57 21.40 4.89
C GLN A 128 40.55 22.59 3.92
N GLN A 129 40.04 22.44 2.70
CA GLN A 129 39.90 23.54 1.74
C GLN A 129 38.79 24.52 2.12
N ARG A 130 37.75 24.08 2.85
CA ARG A 130 36.68 24.95 3.36
C ARG A 130 37.04 25.75 4.62
N THR A 131 38.24 25.60 5.17
CA THR A 131 38.72 26.37 6.34
C THR A 131 39.86 27.35 6.04
N THR A 132 40.26 27.51 4.79
CA THR A 132 41.25 28.51 4.36
C THR A 132 40.89 29.09 2.99
N SER A 133 40.08 30.16 2.95
CA SER A 133 39.96 31.11 1.82
C SER A 133 39.04 32.28 2.19
N ARG A 134 39.58 33.32 2.81
CA ARG A 134 39.24 34.74 2.62
C ARG A 134 40.32 35.46 3.42
N VAL A 135 41.18 36.24 2.80
CA VAL A 135 41.01 37.65 2.37
C VAL A 135 42.17 37.88 1.35
N THR A 136 42.08 38.72 0.30
CA THR A 136 42.25 40.18 0.35
C THR A 136 41.97 40.86 -1.00
N LEU A 137 41.21 41.96 -0.95
CA LEU A 137 41.44 43.31 -1.52
C LEU A 137 40.51 44.21 -0.65
N CYS A 138 40.97 45.18 0.14
CA CYS A 138 41.75 46.34 -0.24
C CYS A 138 42.87 46.66 0.77
N GLU A 139 43.99 47.17 0.25
CA GLU A 139 45.08 47.81 0.99
C GLU A 139 44.62 49.14 1.62
N PRO A 140 45.35 49.63 2.65
CA PRO A 140 46.42 50.56 2.33
C PRO A 140 47.73 50.32 3.12
N ILE A 141 48.83 50.37 2.36
CA ILE A 141 50.14 50.95 2.66
C ILE A 141 51.02 50.27 3.75
N GLU A 142 52.17 49.84 3.23
CA GLU A 142 53.42 49.39 3.82
C GLU A 142 53.82 49.98 5.19
N MET A 143 54.45 49.15 6.03
CA MET A 143 55.90 49.22 6.21
C MET A 143 56.41 47.98 6.94
N SER A 144 57.35 47.34 6.27
CA SER A 144 58.28 46.33 6.75
C SER A 144 58.93 46.72 8.09
N ASN A 145 59.05 45.77 9.00
CA ASN A 145 60.31 45.04 9.13
C ASN A 145 60.14 43.98 10.21
N GLU A 146 60.61 42.80 9.84
CA GLU A 146 61.20 41.83 10.75
C GLU A 146 61.81 42.48 12.00
N ALA A 147 61.73 41.91 13.19
CA ALA A 147 61.06 40.70 13.60
C ALA A 147 61.02 40.76 15.15
N PRO A 148 61.49 39.77 15.88
CA PRO A 148 60.66 38.94 16.71
C PRO A 148 60.90 39.24 18.18
N GLY A 149 59.88 39.69 18.90
CA GLY A 149 60.00 39.84 20.35
C GLY A 149 59.07 40.90 20.92
N ALA A 150 57.85 40.53 21.25
CA ALA A 150 57.05 41.29 22.21
C ALA A 150 55.92 40.42 22.76
N ARG A 151 56.30 39.32 23.43
CA ARG A 151 55.48 38.68 24.47
C ARG A 151 55.40 39.55 25.74
N ASP A 152 55.38 40.88 25.61
CA ASP A 152 55.39 41.80 26.74
C ASP A 152 54.21 42.79 26.72
N LEU A 153 53.03 42.30 26.34
CA LEU A 153 51.80 43.02 26.71
C LEU A 153 51.35 42.58 28.10
N THR A 154 51.57 43.49 29.05
CA THR A 154 51.20 43.35 30.47
C THR A 154 49.69 43.23 30.64
N ALA A 155 49.24 42.67 31.77
CA ALA A 155 47.82 42.47 32.10
C ALA A 155 46.95 43.74 31.95
N LYS A 156 47.57 44.93 32.02
CA LYS A 156 46.93 46.24 31.86
C LYS A 156 46.48 46.51 30.41
N GLN A 157 47.19 45.98 29.40
CA GLN A 157 46.87 46.18 27.98
C GLN A 157 45.73 45.27 27.49
N ARG A 158 45.57 44.07 28.08
CA ARG A 158 44.45 43.15 27.77
C ARG A 158 43.10 43.63 28.32
N ARG A 159 43.12 44.42 29.40
CA ARG A 159 41.90 44.96 30.03
C ARG A 159 41.25 46.06 29.19
N LYS A 160 42.06 46.99 28.66
CA LYS A 160 41.61 48.05 27.73
C LYS A 160 40.94 47.52 26.46
N GLN A 161 41.37 46.35 25.98
CA GLN A 161 40.82 45.72 24.78
C GLN A 161 39.44 45.06 25.01
N ARG A 162 39.14 44.64 26.26
CA ARG A 162 37.82 44.09 26.64
C ARG A 162 36.74 45.16 26.76
N ASP A 163 37.10 46.35 27.26
CA ASP A 163 36.14 47.43 27.49
C ASP A 163 35.64 48.06 26.18
N LEU A 164 36.49 48.13 25.15
CA LEU A 164 36.12 48.68 23.84
C LEU A 164 35.10 47.79 23.09
N TYR A 165 35.19 46.47 23.28
CA TYR A 165 34.32 45.51 22.62
C TYR A 165 32.90 45.51 23.22
N PHE A 166 32.78 45.83 24.51
CA PHE A 166 31.49 45.91 25.20
C PHE A 166 30.66 47.13 24.75
N GLN A 167 31.31 48.25 24.43
CA GLN A 167 30.64 49.46 23.92
C GLN A 167 30.03 49.28 22.53
N LEU A 168 30.61 48.43 21.66
CA LEU A 168 30.09 48.20 20.32
C LEU A 168 28.76 47.42 20.31
N GLN A 169 28.53 46.57 21.31
CA GLN A 169 27.31 45.75 21.38
C GLN A 169 26.05 46.51 21.81
N LEU A 170 26.20 47.65 22.49
CA LEU A 170 25.08 48.47 22.97
C LEU A 170 24.46 49.35 21.89
N LEU A 171 25.22 49.73 20.86
CA LEU A 171 24.76 50.60 19.76
C LEU A 171 23.82 49.88 18.78
N CYS A 172 23.84 48.55 18.71
CA CYS A 172 23.11 47.80 17.70
C CYS A 172 21.68 47.38 18.10
N ARG A 173 21.11 47.90 19.22
CA ARG A 173 19.84 47.39 19.81
C ARG A 173 18.62 48.33 19.80
N GLY A 174 18.56 49.41 19.01
CA GLY A 174 17.38 50.31 19.01
C GLY A 174 16.85 50.74 17.63
N ASN A 175 15.62 50.30 17.28
CA ASN A 175 14.76 50.67 16.11
C ASN A 175 14.47 52.20 16.02
N SER A 176 13.99 52.87 14.94
CA SER A 176 12.89 52.64 13.95
C SER A 176 12.69 53.89 13.02
N LYS A 177 12.09 53.73 11.80
CA LYS A 177 10.97 54.53 11.15
C LYS A 177 11.04 54.87 9.62
N ILE A 178 10.01 54.39 8.89
CA ILE A 178 9.22 54.86 7.70
C ILE A 178 9.84 54.93 6.27
N ASP A 179 9.43 53.95 5.43
CA ASP A 179 8.56 54.05 4.22
C ASP A 179 8.90 55.02 3.06
N MET A 180 9.79 54.49 2.21
CA MET A 180 9.94 54.63 0.74
C MET A 180 10.68 53.37 0.25
N ALA A 181 11.40 52.72 1.18
CA ALA A 181 11.92 51.37 1.09
C ALA A 181 10.84 50.29 0.89
N ASP A 182 9.63 50.39 1.48
CA ASP A 182 8.65 49.28 1.37
C ASP A 182 8.08 49.14 -0.05
N HIS A 183 7.94 50.25 -0.78
CA HIS A 183 7.58 50.21 -2.21
C HIS A 183 8.77 49.76 -3.06
N GLN A 184 9.99 50.15 -2.70
CA GLN A 184 11.21 49.68 -3.35
C GLN A 184 11.44 48.18 -3.09
N GLU A 185 11.07 47.67 -1.92
CA GLU A 185 11.16 46.27 -1.51
C GLU A 185 10.06 45.46 -2.20
N ALA A 186 8.83 45.97 -2.32
CA ALA A 186 7.78 45.33 -3.11
C ALA A 186 8.14 45.27 -4.61
N ILE A 187 8.71 46.33 -5.18
CA ILE A 187 9.18 46.35 -6.57
C ILE A 187 10.40 45.43 -6.75
N THR A 188 11.35 45.42 -5.82
CA THR A 188 12.52 44.52 -5.87
C THR A 188 12.05 43.06 -5.77
N ARG A 189 11.12 42.76 -4.87
CA ARG A 189 10.55 41.43 -4.67
C ARG A 189 9.77 40.93 -5.89
N LEU A 190 8.92 41.77 -6.49
CA LEU A 190 8.20 41.44 -7.72
C LEU A 190 9.13 41.33 -8.94
N THR A 191 10.26 42.04 -8.93
CA THR A 191 11.29 41.95 -9.97
C THR A 191 12.12 40.68 -9.82
N GLU A 192 12.48 40.29 -8.59
CA GLU A 192 13.14 39.02 -8.28
C GLU A 192 12.24 37.82 -8.57
N GLU A 193 10.94 37.90 -8.23
CA GLU A 193 9.97 36.87 -8.60
C GLU A 193 9.80 36.77 -10.12
N ASN A 194 9.70 37.89 -10.84
CA ASN A 194 9.65 37.88 -12.31
C ASN A 194 10.93 37.28 -12.91
N ASN A 195 12.11 37.60 -12.36
CA ASN A 195 13.37 37.06 -12.86
C ASN A 195 13.51 35.56 -12.53
N ALA A 196 13.06 35.12 -11.36
CA ALA A 196 13.02 33.71 -10.99
C ALA A 196 12.02 32.91 -11.84
N LEU A 197 10.86 33.50 -12.16
CA LEU A 197 9.87 32.90 -13.04
C LEU A 197 10.37 32.85 -14.49
N LYS A 198 10.99 33.92 -15.00
CA LYS A 198 11.62 33.91 -16.33
C LYS A 198 12.75 32.90 -16.42
N LYS A 199 13.55 32.73 -15.36
CA LYS A 199 14.59 31.70 -15.30
C LYS A 199 13.99 30.30 -15.26
N ARG A 200 12.91 30.07 -14.51
CA ARG A 200 12.19 28.78 -14.51
C ARG A 200 11.52 28.48 -15.85
N VAL A 201 10.97 29.49 -16.52
CA VAL A 201 10.42 29.33 -17.88
C VAL A 201 11.55 28.98 -18.85
N ALA A 202 12.69 29.67 -18.81
CA ALA A 202 13.84 29.34 -19.64
C ALA A 202 14.45 27.96 -19.32
N GLU A 203 14.52 27.55 -18.05
CA GLU A 203 14.94 26.20 -17.64
C GLU A 203 13.93 25.13 -18.09
N LEU A 204 12.63 25.41 -18.01
CA LEU A 204 11.59 24.50 -18.48
C LEU A 204 11.53 24.42 -20.01
N GLU A 205 11.77 25.51 -20.72
CA GLU A 205 11.89 25.56 -22.18
C GLU A 205 13.15 24.82 -22.64
N ALA A 206 14.29 25.02 -21.98
CA ALA A 206 15.51 24.26 -22.23
C ALA A 206 15.33 22.77 -21.90
N LEU A 207 14.62 22.41 -20.83
CA LEU A 207 14.28 21.02 -20.52
C LEU A 207 13.28 20.43 -21.53
N LEU A 208 12.35 21.23 -22.06
CA LEU A 208 11.42 20.83 -23.12
C LEU A 208 12.14 20.60 -24.44
N ASP A 209 13.11 21.44 -24.79
CA ASP A 209 13.88 21.30 -26.02
C ASP A 209 14.89 20.15 -25.91
N LEU A 210 15.53 19.95 -24.75
CA LEU A 210 16.30 18.72 -24.47
C LEU A 210 15.42 17.47 -24.51
N LYS A 211 14.14 17.56 -24.11
CA LYS A 211 13.19 16.45 -24.19
C LYS A 211 12.67 16.23 -25.60
N LYS A 212 12.52 17.28 -26.43
CA LYS A 212 12.21 17.16 -27.86
C LYS A 212 13.38 16.59 -28.64
N GLU A 213 14.62 16.89 -28.25
CA GLU A 213 15.83 16.29 -28.82
C GLU A 213 16.00 14.83 -28.35
N ASP A 214 15.68 14.47 -27.09
CA ASP A 214 15.66 13.07 -26.61
C ASP A 214 14.49 12.27 -27.24
N ASP A 215 13.32 12.87 -27.45
CA ASP A 215 12.17 12.22 -28.12
C ASP A 215 12.37 12.10 -29.64
N SER A 216 13.05 13.05 -30.30
CA SER A 216 13.36 12.97 -31.74
C SER A 216 14.61 12.13 -32.05
N SER A 217 15.49 11.88 -31.08
CA SER A 217 16.62 10.94 -31.21
C SER A 217 16.39 9.55 -30.58
N ARG A 218 15.25 9.33 -29.90
CA ARG A 218 14.79 7.99 -29.43
C ARG A 218 13.50 7.46 -30.06
N ALA A 219 13.03 8.03 -31.16
CA ALA A 219 12.10 7.31 -32.04
C ALA A 219 12.85 6.36 -32.99
N ILE A 220 13.63 5.43 -32.43
CA ILE A 220 13.84 4.15 -33.09
C ILE A 220 12.47 3.48 -33.07
N VAL A 221 11.79 3.51 -34.20
CA VAL A 221 10.68 2.59 -34.48
C VAL A 221 11.17 1.21 -34.02
N PRO A 222 10.55 0.56 -33.00
CA PRO A 222 10.96 -0.77 -32.64
C PRO A 222 10.74 -1.61 -33.87
N ASP A 223 11.83 -2.03 -34.50
CA ASP A 223 11.81 -3.06 -35.50
C ASP A 223 11.01 -4.22 -34.90
N SER A 224 9.91 -4.57 -35.55
CA SER A 224 9.01 -5.64 -35.12
C SER A 224 9.74 -7.00 -35.01
N SER A 225 10.99 -7.09 -35.46
CA SER A 225 11.89 -8.22 -35.26
C SER A 225 12.46 -8.36 -33.82
N SER A 226 12.42 -7.31 -32.99
CA SER A 226 13.14 -7.24 -31.70
C SER A 226 12.39 -7.86 -30.49
N VAL A 227 11.10 -8.17 -30.62
CA VAL A 227 10.29 -8.75 -29.53
C VAL A 227 10.55 -10.27 -29.37
N ASP A 228 11.08 -10.90 -30.41
CA ASP A 228 11.28 -12.35 -30.48
C ASP A 228 12.57 -12.84 -29.78
N THR A 229 13.45 -11.93 -29.39
CA THR A 229 14.74 -12.24 -28.78
C THR A 229 14.95 -11.43 -27.51
N LEU A 230 15.75 -11.98 -26.59
CA LEU A 230 16.18 -11.28 -25.38
C LEU A 230 17.59 -10.73 -25.65
N ASN A 231 17.80 -9.45 -25.35
CA ASN A 231 19.12 -8.85 -25.40
C ASN A 231 19.95 -9.26 -24.16
N ASN A 232 21.25 -8.96 -24.16
CA ASN A 232 22.15 -9.35 -23.07
C ASN A 232 21.76 -8.74 -21.71
N ALA A 233 21.20 -7.53 -21.69
CA ALA A 233 20.73 -6.90 -20.46
C ALA A 233 19.49 -7.61 -19.89
N GLU A 234 18.55 -8.03 -20.76
CA GLU A 234 17.40 -8.85 -20.40
C GLU A 234 17.83 -10.22 -19.88
N ILE A 235 18.76 -10.90 -20.56
CA ILE A 235 19.29 -12.19 -20.13
C ILE A 235 19.97 -12.08 -18.75
N SER A 236 20.77 -11.03 -18.54
CA SER A 236 21.43 -10.78 -17.25
C SER A 236 20.40 -10.52 -16.14
N ARG A 237 19.42 -9.64 -16.39
CA ARG A 237 18.37 -9.29 -15.41
C ARG A 237 17.51 -10.50 -15.04
N TYR A 238 17.08 -11.26 -16.04
CA TYR A 238 16.18 -12.41 -15.87
C TYR A 238 16.91 -13.73 -15.69
N GLY A 239 18.23 -13.72 -15.43
CA GLY A 239 19.02 -14.95 -15.36
C GLY A 239 18.47 -15.97 -14.36
N ARG A 240 17.90 -15.53 -13.23
CA ARG A 240 17.36 -16.41 -12.19
C ARG A 240 16.05 -17.11 -12.58
N GLN A 241 15.21 -16.47 -13.39
CA GLN A 241 14.00 -17.10 -13.94
C GLN A 241 14.30 -17.90 -15.22
N LEU A 242 15.31 -17.49 -16.00
CA LEU A 242 15.74 -18.19 -17.21
C LEU A 242 16.31 -19.59 -16.95
N ILE A 243 16.95 -19.81 -15.80
CA ILE A 243 17.50 -21.13 -15.43
C ILE A 243 16.42 -22.12 -14.97
N MET A 244 15.21 -21.66 -14.68
CA MET A 244 14.11 -22.54 -14.26
C MET A 244 13.54 -23.27 -15.48
N PRO A 245 13.49 -24.62 -15.49
CA PRO A 245 12.92 -25.38 -16.61
C PRO A 245 11.47 -25.01 -16.96
N GLU A 246 10.69 -24.61 -15.95
CA GLU A 246 9.28 -24.23 -16.09
C GLU A 246 9.09 -22.92 -16.86
N ILE A 247 10.11 -22.06 -16.90
CA ILE A 247 10.10 -20.77 -17.62
C ILE A 247 11.05 -20.87 -18.82
N GLY A 248 12.35 -20.99 -18.57
CA GLY A 248 13.37 -21.04 -19.61
C GLY A 248 13.37 -19.82 -20.54
N MET A 249 14.18 -19.91 -21.60
CA MET A 249 14.20 -18.88 -22.64
C MET A 249 12.84 -18.67 -23.31
N GLN A 250 12.08 -19.74 -23.54
CA GLN A 250 10.80 -19.66 -24.26
C GLN A 250 9.70 -19.02 -23.41
N GLY A 251 9.57 -19.41 -22.15
CA GLY A 251 8.63 -18.78 -21.21
C GLY A 251 8.95 -17.30 -21.03
N GLN A 252 10.24 -16.94 -20.91
CA GLN A 252 10.62 -15.55 -20.78
C GLN A 252 10.28 -14.70 -22.01
N LYS A 253 10.48 -15.24 -23.22
CA LYS A 253 10.05 -14.56 -24.44
C LYS A 253 8.54 -14.33 -24.47
N LYS A 254 7.74 -15.29 -24.00
CA LYS A 254 6.28 -15.13 -23.91
C LYS A 254 5.88 -14.10 -22.85
N ILE A 255 6.55 -14.09 -21.69
CA ILE A 255 6.37 -13.06 -20.65
C ILE A 255 6.65 -11.67 -21.24
N LYS A 256 7.79 -11.50 -21.93
CA LYS A 256 8.16 -10.25 -22.63
C LYS A 256 7.14 -9.84 -23.69
N LYS A 257 6.55 -10.78 -24.42
CA LYS A 257 5.52 -10.50 -25.43
C LYS A 257 4.16 -10.14 -24.84
N SER A 258 3.90 -10.55 -23.61
CA SER A 258 2.58 -10.41 -22.99
C SER A 258 2.32 -8.96 -22.56
N SER A 259 1.05 -8.58 -22.63
CA SER A 259 0.54 -7.32 -22.14
C SER A 259 -0.55 -7.52 -21.09
N VAL A 260 -0.47 -6.79 -19.98
CA VAL A 260 -1.37 -6.96 -18.83
C VAL A 260 -2.03 -5.63 -18.49
N LEU A 261 -3.35 -5.64 -18.28
CA LEU A 261 -4.08 -4.50 -17.69
C LEU A 261 -4.35 -4.78 -16.22
N ILE A 262 -3.87 -3.90 -15.35
CA ILE A 262 -4.13 -3.92 -13.91
C ILE A 262 -5.19 -2.86 -13.60
N ILE A 263 -6.36 -3.31 -13.14
CA ILE A 263 -7.48 -2.43 -12.77
C ILE A 263 -7.46 -2.29 -11.25
N GLY A 264 -7.03 -1.12 -10.78
CA GLY A 264 -6.76 -0.81 -9.38
C GLY A 264 -5.26 -0.85 -9.06
N ALA A 265 -4.71 0.27 -8.60
CA ALA A 265 -3.33 0.44 -8.13
C ALA A 265 -3.27 0.46 -6.59
N GLY A 266 -4.27 -0.11 -5.92
CA GLY A 266 -4.38 -0.19 -4.46
C GLY A 266 -3.53 -1.29 -3.82
N GLY A 267 -4.04 -1.88 -2.73
CA GLY A 267 -3.30 -2.86 -1.93
C GLY A 267 -2.99 -4.16 -2.68
N LEU A 268 -3.91 -4.63 -3.52
CA LEU A 268 -3.70 -5.80 -4.39
C LEU A 268 -2.85 -5.43 -5.62
N GLY A 269 -3.15 -4.29 -6.25
CA GLY A 269 -2.47 -3.84 -7.48
C GLY A 269 -1.00 -3.49 -7.27
N SER A 270 -0.63 -3.04 -6.06
CA SER A 270 0.75 -2.70 -5.69
C SER A 270 1.74 -3.86 -5.88
N PRO A 271 1.59 -5.01 -5.18
CA PRO A 271 2.47 -6.16 -5.38
C PRO A 271 2.36 -6.72 -6.80
N VAL A 272 1.16 -6.78 -7.40
CA VAL A 272 0.99 -7.25 -8.79
C VAL A 272 1.87 -6.45 -9.74
N SER A 273 1.76 -5.13 -9.70
CA SER A 273 2.52 -4.22 -10.55
C SER A 273 4.03 -4.44 -10.42
N LEU A 274 4.54 -4.53 -9.19
CA LEU A 274 5.96 -4.72 -8.91
C LEU A 274 6.47 -6.08 -9.38
N TYR A 275 5.76 -7.17 -9.08
CA TYR A 275 6.20 -8.52 -9.46
C TYR A 275 6.08 -8.78 -10.96
N LEU A 276 5.05 -8.23 -11.64
CA LEU A 276 4.94 -8.31 -13.10
C LEU A 276 6.04 -7.52 -13.80
N ALA A 277 6.35 -6.32 -13.28
CA ALA A 277 7.47 -5.53 -13.78
C ALA A 277 8.81 -6.27 -13.58
N GLY A 278 9.02 -6.85 -12.41
CA GLY A 278 10.22 -7.65 -12.09
C GLY A 278 10.37 -8.89 -12.96
N ALA A 279 9.26 -9.57 -13.27
CA ALA A 279 9.24 -10.72 -14.17
C ALA A 279 9.47 -10.34 -15.63
N GLY A 280 9.29 -9.07 -16.00
CA GLY A 280 9.54 -8.57 -17.35
C GLY A 280 8.36 -8.73 -18.30
N ILE A 281 7.13 -8.59 -17.81
CA ILE A 281 5.97 -8.39 -18.69
C ILE A 281 6.25 -7.19 -19.61
N GLY A 282 6.12 -7.35 -20.93
CA GLY A 282 6.57 -6.33 -21.86
C GLY A 282 5.77 -5.04 -21.80
N ARG A 283 4.45 -5.14 -21.56
CA ARG A 283 3.57 -3.98 -21.44
C ARG A 283 2.60 -4.12 -20.27
N ILE A 284 2.62 -3.14 -19.37
CA ILE A 284 1.70 -3.05 -18.23
C ILE A 284 0.86 -1.79 -18.36
N GLY A 285 -0.45 -1.96 -18.49
CA GLY A 285 -1.44 -0.90 -18.31
C GLY A 285 -1.85 -0.82 -16.85
N ILE A 286 -1.85 0.38 -16.26
CA ILE A 286 -2.33 0.60 -14.89
C ILE A 286 -3.52 1.55 -14.97
N LEU A 287 -4.69 1.11 -14.53
CA LEU A 287 -5.89 1.93 -14.46
C LEU A 287 -6.27 2.18 -13.00
N ASP A 288 -6.29 3.44 -12.62
CA ASP A 288 -6.76 3.89 -11.32
C ASP A 288 -7.14 5.38 -11.41
N PHE A 289 -8.27 5.76 -10.81
CA PHE A 289 -8.80 7.12 -10.85
C PHE A 289 -8.49 7.91 -9.57
N ASP A 290 -8.06 7.24 -8.51
CA ASP A 290 -7.77 7.87 -7.23
C ASP A 290 -6.38 8.52 -7.20
N THR A 291 -6.16 9.32 -6.17
CA THR A 291 -4.85 9.84 -5.77
C THR A 291 -4.28 9.04 -4.61
N VAL A 292 -2.96 9.05 -4.45
CA VAL A 292 -2.28 8.45 -3.29
C VAL A 292 -2.63 9.25 -2.04
N GLU A 293 -3.00 8.53 -0.96
CA GLU A 293 -3.33 9.11 0.34
C GLU A 293 -2.45 8.47 1.42
N ALA A 294 -2.08 9.25 2.45
CA ALA A 294 -1.25 8.76 3.54
C ALA A 294 -1.88 7.57 4.29
N SER A 295 -3.20 7.61 4.48
CA SER A 295 -4.01 6.54 5.08
C SER A 295 -3.91 5.20 4.34
N ASN A 296 -3.48 5.21 3.08
CA ASN A 296 -3.39 4.04 2.22
C ASN A 296 -1.98 3.42 2.14
N LEU A 297 -0.95 4.16 2.57
CA LEU A 297 0.45 3.73 2.43
C LEU A 297 0.81 2.47 3.21
N HIS A 298 0.09 2.17 4.30
CA HIS A 298 0.32 0.96 5.10
C HIS A 298 0.09 -0.36 4.34
N ARG A 299 -0.63 -0.31 3.19
CA ARG A 299 -0.95 -1.48 2.36
C ARG A 299 -0.62 -1.31 0.87
N GLN A 300 -0.42 -0.08 0.40
CA GLN A 300 -0.15 0.23 -1.01
C GLN A 300 1.35 0.44 -1.26
N VAL A 301 2.12 -0.64 -1.14
CA VAL A 301 3.60 -0.62 -1.07
C VAL A 301 4.32 -0.12 -2.34
N ILE A 302 3.61 0.06 -3.44
CA ILE A 302 4.18 0.67 -4.66
C ILE A 302 4.29 2.20 -4.54
N HIS A 303 3.51 2.81 -3.64
CA HIS A 303 3.50 4.25 -3.42
C HIS A 303 4.46 4.64 -2.30
N LYS A 304 4.97 5.87 -2.38
CA LYS A 304 5.86 6.48 -1.40
C LYS A 304 5.14 7.67 -0.75
N GLU A 305 5.56 8.09 0.44
CA GLU A 305 5.03 9.30 1.10
C GLU A 305 5.16 10.55 0.21
N SER A 306 6.25 10.64 -0.56
CA SER A 306 6.46 11.71 -1.53
C SER A 306 5.47 11.71 -2.71
N SER A 307 4.68 10.65 -2.88
CA SER A 307 3.65 10.54 -3.90
C SER A 307 2.26 10.96 -3.43
N VAL A 308 2.06 11.31 -2.16
CA VAL A 308 0.73 11.73 -1.65
C VAL A 308 0.17 12.89 -2.50
N GLY A 309 -1.09 12.76 -2.91
CA GLY A 309 -1.78 13.69 -3.81
C GLY A 309 -1.56 13.44 -5.31
N ILE A 310 -0.60 12.59 -5.70
CA ILE A 310 -0.39 12.21 -7.10
C ILE A 310 -1.40 11.12 -7.49
N PRO A 311 -1.95 11.11 -8.71
CA PRO A 311 -2.79 10.01 -9.19
C PRO A 311 -2.09 8.66 -9.04
N LYS A 312 -2.79 7.65 -8.50
CA LYS A 312 -2.22 6.33 -8.18
C LYS A 312 -1.64 5.66 -9.41
N ALA A 313 -2.34 5.72 -10.55
CA ALA A 313 -1.84 5.16 -11.81
C ALA A 313 -0.49 5.79 -12.23
N ILE A 314 -0.34 7.11 -12.09
CA ILE A 314 0.92 7.82 -12.37
C ILE A 314 2.01 7.43 -11.37
N SER A 315 1.71 7.40 -10.06
CA SER A 315 2.70 7.02 -9.06
C SER A 315 3.17 5.58 -9.26
N ALA A 316 2.27 4.65 -9.56
CA ALA A 316 2.61 3.26 -9.85
C ALA A 316 3.47 3.16 -11.12
N GLY A 317 3.11 3.90 -12.18
CA GLY A 317 3.88 3.89 -13.41
C GLY A 317 5.30 4.45 -13.26
N ARG A 318 5.49 5.49 -12.42
CA ARG A 318 6.83 5.97 -12.04
C ARG A 318 7.63 4.89 -11.31
N ALA A 319 7.03 4.23 -10.33
CA ALA A 319 7.67 3.18 -9.56
C ALA A 319 8.09 1.99 -10.46
N ILE A 320 7.24 1.56 -11.40
CA ILE A 320 7.59 0.50 -12.35
C ILE A 320 8.78 0.91 -13.22
N ARG A 321 8.79 2.12 -13.78
CA ARG A 321 9.91 2.58 -14.64
C ARG A 321 11.22 2.68 -13.87
N GLU A 322 11.18 3.09 -12.60
CA GLU A 322 12.33 3.10 -11.69
C GLU A 322 12.81 1.66 -11.39
N PHE A 323 11.88 0.72 -11.20
CA PHE A 323 12.17 -0.67 -10.84
C PHE A 323 12.69 -1.51 -12.02
N ASN A 324 12.05 -1.40 -13.18
CA ASN A 324 12.45 -2.07 -14.42
C ASN A 324 12.09 -1.23 -15.65
N SER A 325 13.09 -0.50 -16.17
CA SER A 325 12.94 0.37 -17.35
C SER A 325 12.72 -0.36 -18.68
N LEU A 326 12.83 -1.69 -18.71
CA LEU A 326 12.58 -2.50 -19.92
C LEU A 326 11.08 -2.70 -20.18
N VAL A 327 10.23 -2.42 -19.19
CA VAL A 327 8.78 -2.61 -19.26
C VAL A 327 8.11 -1.35 -19.81
N LYS A 328 7.29 -1.50 -20.85
CA LYS A 328 6.44 -0.41 -21.32
C LYS A 328 5.27 -0.23 -20.35
N VAL A 329 5.11 0.99 -19.82
CA VAL A 329 4.02 1.31 -18.90
C VAL A 329 3.05 2.30 -19.54
N GLU A 330 1.76 2.04 -19.40
CA GLU A 330 0.67 2.90 -19.85
C GLU A 330 -0.26 3.23 -18.67
N GLU A 331 -0.31 4.51 -18.28
CA GLU A 331 -1.16 4.97 -17.19
C GLU A 331 -2.53 5.46 -17.68
N HIS A 332 -3.60 4.92 -17.09
CA HIS A 332 -4.98 5.30 -17.37
C HIS A 332 -5.57 5.95 -16.11
N VAL A 333 -5.53 7.29 -16.05
CA VAL A 333 -6.09 8.06 -14.93
C VAL A 333 -7.58 8.29 -15.16
N THR A 334 -8.35 7.22 -15.09
CA THR A 334 -9.80 7.22 -15.31
C THR A 334 -10.44 6.09 -14.53
N ALA A 335 -11.72 6.24 -14.19
CA ALA A 335 -12.51 5.14 -13.64
C ALA A 335 -12.74 4.08 -14.74
N PHE A 336 -12.87 2.82 -14.33
CA PHE A 336 -13.27 1.75 -15.25
C PHE A 336 -14.80 1.78 -15.40
N THR A 337 -15.28 2.04 -16.61
CA THR A 337 -16.69 2.32 -16.88
C THR A 337 -17.18 1.56 -18.11
N THR A 338 -18.50 1.45 -18.26
CA THR A 338 -19.12 0.83 -19.45
C THR A 338 -18.61 1.44 -20.76
N ASP A 339 -18.34 2.76 -20.78
CA ASP A 339 -17.92 3.47 -21.99
C ASP A 339 -16.49 3.14 -22.44
N ASN A 340 -15.59 2.85 -21.49
CA ASN A 340 -14.17 2.62 -21.80
C ASN A 340 -13.73 1.15 -21.69
N ALA A 341 -14.52 0.29 -21.03
CA ALA A 341 -14.10 -1.04 -20.63
C ALA A 341 -13.70 -1.94 -21.81
N LEU A 342 -14.52 -2.04 -22.87
CA LEU A 342 -14.20 -2.88 -24.04
C LEU A 342 -12.97 -2.37 -24.81
N GLY A 343 -12.86 -1.05 -24.97
CA GLY A 343 -11.72 -0.43 -25.66
C GLY A 343 -10.40 -0.64 -24.91
N LEU A 344 -10.44 -0.65 -23.58
CA LEU A 344 -9.27 -0.94 -22.75
C LEU A 344 -8.94 -2.44 -22.74
N VAL A 345 -9.90 -3.30 -22.40
CA VAL A 345 -9.67 -4.74 -22.22
C VAL A 345 -9.18 -5.41 -23.51
N SER A 346 -9.73 -5.03 -24.67
CA SER A 346 -9.34 -5.61 -25.97
C SER A 346 -7.84 -5.42 -26.30
N ARG A 347 -7.20 -4.37 -25.76
CA ARG A 347 -5.79 -4.03 -26.01
C ARG A 347 -4.80 -4.91 -25.27
N TYR A 348 -5.20 -5.62 -24.21
CA TYR A 348 -4.28 -6.40 -23.37
C TYR A 348 -4.56 -7.90 -23.49
N ASP A 349 -3.57 -8.73 -23.15
CA ASP A 349 -3.67 -10.18 -23.25
C ASP A 349 -4.27 -10.80 -21.99
N ILE A 350 -3.97 -10.22 -20.83
CA ILE A 350 -4.43 -10.69 -19.52
C ILE A 350 -4.96 -9.50 -18.72
N ILE A 351 -6.11 -9.66 -18.07
CA ILE A 351 -6.72 -8.63 -17.22
C ILE A 351 -6.61 -9.05 -15.76
N VAL A 352 -6.26 -8.09 -14.91
CA VAL A 352 -6.17 -8.25 -13.47
C VAL A 352 -7.21 -7.37 -12.80
N ASP A 353 -8.14 -8.00 -12.08
CA ASP A 353 -9.06 -7.32 -11.15
C ASP A 353 -8.38 -7.20 -9.79
N ALA A 354 -7.85 -6.00 -9.52
CA ALA A 354 -7.27 -5.62 -8.24
C ALA A 354 -8.16 -4.59 -7.52
N THR A 355 -9.47 -4.65 -7.78
CA THR A 355 -10.50 -3.75 -7.21
C THR A 355 -11.19 -4.39 -6.00
N ASP A 356 -11.71 -3.54 -5.13
CA ASP A 356 -12.53 -3.90 -3.97
C ASP A 356 -14.02 -3.58 -4.15
N ASN A 357 -14.44 -3.22 -5.37
CA ASN A 357 -15.80 -2.81 -5.70
C ASN A 357 -16.57 -3.88 -6.48
N VAL A 358 -17.73 -4.30 -5.95
CA VAL A 358 -18.55 -5.37 -6.53
C VAL A 358 -19.07 -5.02 -7.93
N ALA A 359 -19.58 -3.81 -8.15
CA ALA A 359 -20.09 -3.39 -9.46
C ALA A 359 -18.98 -3.39 -10.51
N THR A 360 -17.79 -2.91 -10.14
CA THR A 360 -16.62 -2.94 -11.01
C THR A 360 -16.21 -4.36 -11.34
N ARG A 361 -16.28 -5.31 -10.40
CA ARG A 361 -15.98 -6.73 -10.67
C ARG A 361 -16.93 -7.36 -11.70
N TYR A 362 -18.23 -7.06 -11.65
CA TYR A 362 -19.17 -7.50 -12.70
C TYR A 362 -18.85 -6.89 -14.06
N LEU A 363 -18.54 -5.59 -14.10
CA LEU A 363 -18.14 -4.90 -15.31
C LEU A 363 -16.86 -5.49 -15.93
N ILE A 364 -15.82 -5.71 -15.12
CA ILE A 364 -14.56 -6.34 -15.56
C ILE A 364 -14.83 -7.74 -16.11
N ASN A 365 -15.62 -8.55 -15.39
CA ASN A 365 -15.96 -9.89 -15.83
C ASN A 365 -16.59 -9.89 -17.22
N ASP A 366 -17.65 -9.09 -17.40
CA ASP A 366 -18.40 -9.09 -18.64
C ASP A 366 -17.55 -8.54 -19.79
N ALA A 367 -16.75 -7.48 -19.55
CA ALA A 367 -15.82 -6.96 -20.53
C ALA A 367 -14.76 -8.00 -20.97
N CYS A 368 -14.24 -8.80 -20.02
CA CYS A 368 -13.32 -9.89 -20.29
C CYS A 368 -13.95 -11.01 -21.12
N VAL A 369 -15.18 -11.42 -20.78
CA VAL A 369 -15.91 -12.45 -21.54
C VAL A 369 -16.17 -11.96 -22.97
N LEU A 370 -16.71 -10.75 -23.12
CA LEU A 370 -17.04 -10.16 -24.43
C LEU A 370 -15.80 -9.92 -25.30
N SER A 371 -14.65 -9.65 -24.69
CA SER A 371 -13.37 -9.45 -25.40
C SER A 371 -12.50 -10.72 -25.48
N ASN A 372 -13.02 -11.84 -24.99
CA ASN A 372 -12.33 -13.13 -24.88
C ASN A 372 -10.93 -13.04 -24.21
N LYS A 373 -10.86 -12.37 -23.05
CA LYS A 373 -9.62 -12.21 -22.28
C LYS A 373 -9.70 -12.97 -20.94
N PRO A 374 -8.62 -13.68 -20.54
CA PRO A 374 -8.54 -14.27 -19.22
C PRO A 374 -8.51 -13.18 -18.14
N LEU A 375 -9.21 -13.44 -17.04
CA LEU A 375 -9.31 -12.54 -15.89
C LEU A 375 -8.72 -13.20 -14.65
N VAL A 376 -7.68 -12.59 -14.07
CA VAL A 376 -7.15 -12.98 -12.76
C VAL A 376 -7.75 -12.04 -11.71
N SER A 377 -8.68 -12.54 -10.90
CA SER A 377 -9.41 -11.74 -9.91
C SER A 377 -9.05 -12.14 -8.50
N ALA A 378 -8.94 -11.13 -7.63
CA ALA A 378 -8.64 -11.32 -6.23
C ALA A 378 -9.47 -10.38 -5.35
N ALA A 379 -9.62 -10.72 -4.09
CA ALA A 379 -10.18 -9.85 -3.06
C ALA A 379 -9.48 -10.09 -1.72
N ALA A 380 -9.44 -9.07 -0.88
CA ALA A 380 -8.92 -9.17 0.48
C ALA A 380 -9.79 -8.33 1.42
N LEU A 381 -10.16 -8.87 2.58
CA LEU A 381 -10.95 -8.18 3.59
C LEU A 381 -10.49 -8.67 4.96
N ARG A 382 -10.25 -7.76 5.91
CA ARG A 382 -9.74 -8.10 7.25
C ARG A 382 -8.44 -8.92 7.18
N MET A 383 -8.53 -10.20 7.51
CA MET A 383 -7.45 -11.19 7.54
C MET A 383 -7.60 -12.24 6.43
N ASP A 384 -8.64 -12.13 5.61
CA ASP A 384 -9.03 -13.12 4.63
C ASP A 384 -8.72 -12.64 3.21
N GLY A 385 -8.42 -13.58 2.34
CA GLY A 385 -8.10 -13.33 0.94
C GLY A 385 -8.66 -14.40 0.02
N GLN A 386 -8.90 -14.04 -1.24
CA GLN A 386 -9.28 -15.00 -2.27
C GLN A 386 -8.64 -14.67 -3.61
N VAL A 387 -8.31 -15.71 -4.39
CA VAL A 387 -7.78 -15.59 -5.76
C VAL A 387 -8.38 -16.67 -6.64
N THR A 388 -8.73 -16.31 -7.88
CA THR A 388 -9.15 -17.27 -8.91
C THR A 388 -8.90 -16.71 -10.31
N VAL A 389 -8.93 -17.59 -11.31
CA VAL A 389 -8.82 -17.23 -12.72
C VAL A 389 -10.15 -17.54 -13.42
N TYR A 390 -10.74 -16.53 -14.03
CA TYR A 390 -11.99 -16.61 -14.78
C TYR A 390 -11.73 -16.55 -16.30
N HIS A 391 -12.69 -17.10 -17.05
CA HIS A 391 -12.72 -17.05 -18.53
C HIS A 391 -11.39 -17.47 -19.19
N HIS A 392 -10.75 -18.50 -18.65
CA HIS A 392 -9.49 -19.03 -19.16
C HIS A 392 -9.61 -20.51 -19.48
N ASN A 393 -9.22 -20.90 -20.70
CA ASN A 393 -9.24 -22.28 -21.20
C ASN A 393 -10.59 -23.01 -20.98
N GLY A 394 -11.70 -22.34 -21.28
CA GLY A 394 -13.05 -22.90 -21.09
C GLY A 394 -13.54 -22.92 -19.63
N GLY A 395 -12.83 -22.24 -18.72
CA GLY A 395 -13.25 -22.05 -17.33
C GLY A 395 -14.49 -21.16 -17.16
N PRO A 396 -15.09 -21.17 -15.96
CA PRO A 396 -16.23 -20.32 -15.63
C PRO A 396 -15.85 -18.84 -15.64
N CYS A 397 -16.84 -17.97 -15.88
CA CYS A 397 -16.74 -16.54 -15.60
C CYS A 397 -17.23 -16.25 -14.16
N TYR A 398 -17.07 -15.01 -13.68
CA TYR A 398 -17.56 -14.57 -12.37
C TYR A 398 -19.07 -14.81 -12.20
N ARG A 399 -19.88 -14.51 -13.22
CA ARG A 399 -21.33 -14.75 -13.21
C ARG A 399 -21.73 -16.22 -13.15
N CYS A 400 -20.85 -17.16 -13.54
CA CYS A 400 -21.13 -18.58 -13.35
C CYS A 400 -21.20 -18.95 -11.85
N LEU A 401 -20.46 -18.22 -11.01
CA LEU A 401 -20.45 -18.42 -9.56
C LEU A 401 -21.46 -17.50 -8.87
N TYR A 402 -21.55 -16.26 -9.33
CA TYR A 402 -22.40 -15.21 -8.74
C TYR A 402 -23.31 -14.60 -9.82
N PRO A 403 -24.41 -15.28 -10.20
CA PRO A 403 -25.27 -14.83 -11.29
C PRO A 403 -25.89 -13.45 -11.04
N SER A 404 -26.27 -13.21 -9.78
CA SER A 404 -26.90 -11.97 -9.31
C SER A 404 -26.05 -11.34 -8.21
N PRO A 405 -25.93 -10.00 -8.19
CA PRO A 405 -25.20 -9.30 -7.16
C PRO A 405 -25.91 -9.47 -5.80
N PRO A 406 -25.15 -9.51 -4.69
CA PRO A 406 -25.75 -9.44 -3.37
C PRO A 406 -26.45 -8.08 -3.17
N PRO A 407 -27.46 -8.00 -2.28
CA PRO A 407 -28.10 -6.72 -1.94
C PRO A 407 -27.06 -5.71 -1.46
N ALA A 408 -27.12 -4.47 -1.94
CA ALA A 408 -26.13 -3.42 -1.65
C ALA A 408 -25.94 -3.16 -0.14
N GLU A 409 -26.99 -3.40 0.65
CA GLU A 409 -26.98 -3.27 2.11
C GLU A 409 -26.05 -4.28 2.81
N THR A 410 -25.81 -5.43 2.19
CA THR A 410 -25.03 -6.55 2.76
C THR A 410 -23.56 -6.55 2.31
N VAL A 411 -23.18 -5.64 1.41
CA VAL A 411 -21.82 -5.54 0.88
C VAL A 411 -20.96 -4.72 1.85
N THR A 412 -20.02 -5.38 2.51
CA THR A 412 -18.97 -4.71 3.31
C THR A 412 -17.75 -4.45 2.42
N ASP A 413 -17.41 -3.18 2.21
CA ASP A 413 -16.17 -2.80 1.52
C ASP A 413 -14.94 -2.82 2.47
N CYS A 414 -13.73 -2.79 1.90
CA CYS A 414 -12.47 -2.75 2.65
C CYS A 414 -12.36 -1.52 3.55
N SER A 415 -12.97 -0.39 3.14
CA SER A 415 -12.93 0.85 3.89
C SER A 415 -13.67 0.68 5.23
N ASN A 416 -14.81 -0.01 5.25
CA ASN A 416 -15.63 -0.23 6.43
C ASN A 416 -15.20 -1.45 7.25
N GLY A 417 -14.76 -2.53 6.59
CA GLY A 417 -14.35 -3.77 7.26
C GLY A 417 -12.92 -3.76 7.80
N GLY A 418 -12.08 -2.85 7.31
CA GLY A 418 -10.63 -2.83 7.56
C GLY A 418 -9.90 -3.97 6.85
N VAL A 419 -8.59 -3.82 6.69
CA VAL A 419 -7.73 -4.86 6.11
C VAL A 419 -6.31 -4.78 6.68
N LEU A 420 -5.76 -5.92 7.12
CA LEU A 420 -4.37 -5.96 7.55
C LEU A 420 -3.48 -5.88 6.30
N GLY A 421 -2.60 -4.88 6.22
CA GLY A 421 -1.89 -4.53 4.98
C GLY A 421 -1.09 -5.65 4.31
N VAL A 422 -0.60 -6.62 5.08
CA VAL A 422 0.11 -7.80 4.53
C VAL A 422 -0.80 -8.73 3.73
N VAL A 423 -2.10 -8.78 4.04
CA VAL A 423 -3.08 -9.69 3.41
C VAL A 423 -3.23 -9.39 1.92
N PRO A 424 -3.58 -8.16 1.48
CA PRO A 424 -3.60 -7.84 0.05
C PRO A 424 -2.21 -7.95 -0.58
N GLY A 425 -1.13 -7.78 0.20
CA GLY A 425 0.24 -8.09 -0.22
C GLY A 425 0.41 -9.55 -0.66
N ILE A 426 0.09 -10.50 0.22
CA ILE A 426 0.16 -11.95 -0.03
C ILE A 426 -0.75 -12.32 -1.21
N VAL A 427 -2.01 -11.88 -1.16
CA VAL A 427 -3.02 -12.19 -2.17
C VAL A 427 -2.61 -11.64 -3.54
N GLY A 428 -2.09 -10.41 -3.60
CA GLY A 428 -1.60 -9.80 -4.83
C GLY A 428 -0.34 -10.48 -5.38
N CYS A 429 0.56 -10.99 -4.53
CA CYS A 429 1.68 -11.82 -4.98
C CYS A 429 1.20 -13.12 -5.64
N ILE A 430 0.17 -13.77 -5.08
CA ILE A 430 -0.44 -14.97 -5.66
C ILE A 430 -1.12 -14.62 -6.99
N GLN A 431 -1.79 -13.47 -7.05
CA GLN A 431 -2.40 -12.95 -8.28
C GLN A 431 -1.35 -12.72 -9.37
N ALA A 432 -0.21 -12.11 -9.04
CA ALA A 432 0.92 -11.91 -9.96
C ALA A 432 1.49 -13.25 -10.47
N LEU A 433 1.60 -14.24 -9.58
CA LEU A 433 2.07 -15.58 -9.95
C LEU A 433 1.15 -16.24 -10.99
N GLU A 434 -0.17 -16.12 -10.85
CA GLU A 434 -1.12 -16.64 -11.85
C GLU A 434 -0.96 -15.93 -13.20
N VAL A 435 -0.81 -14.61 -13.20
CA VAL A 435 -0.57 -13.85 -14.44
C VAL A 435 0.72 -14.30 -15.12
N ILE A 436 1.82 -14.49 -14.38
CA ILE A 436 3.10 -14.95 -14.94
C ILE A 436 2.97 -16.35 -15.52
N LYS A 437 2.27 -17.26 -14.83
CA LYS A 437 2.02 -18.62 -15.36
C LYS A 437 1.23 -18.59 -16.67
N ILE A 438 0.18 -17.78 -16.73
CA ILE A 438 -0.63 -17.61 -17.95
C ILE A 438 0.23 -17.01 -19.07
N ALA A 439 0.99 -15.95 -18.78
CA ALA A 439 1.87 -15.28 -19.74
C ALA A 439 2.96 -16.20 -20.29
N ALA A 440 3.59 -17.02 -19.43
CA ALA A 440 4.59 -18.00 -19.85
C ALA A 440 3.97 -19.24 -20.54
N GLY A 441 2.66 -19.47 -20.36
CA GLY A 441 1.98 -20.68 -20.78
C GLY A 441 2.52 -21.92 -20.06
N THR A 442 2.72 -21.82 -18.74
CA THR A 442 3.31 -22.86 -17.90
C THR A 442 2.46 -23.16 -16.66
N GLY A 443 2.57 -24.39 -16.16
CA GLY A 443 1.85 -24.86 -14.99
C GLY A 443 0.34 -24.94 -15.16
N GLU A 444 -0.35 -25.38 -14.10
CA GLU A 444 -1.80 -25.32 -14.03
C GLU A 444 -2.26 -23.95 -13.53
N SER A 445 -3.18 -23.31 -14.26
CA SER A 445 -3.85 -22.10 -13.78
C SER A 445 -4.84 -22.41 -12.64
N MET A 446 -5.19 -21.39 -11.87
CA MET A 446 -6.34 -21.43 -10.94
C MET A 446 -7.71 -21.35 -11.65
N SER A 447 -7.79 -21.62 -12.96
CA SER A 447 -9.08 -21.79 -13.63
C SER A 447 -9.83 -22.96 -13.01
N GLN A 448 -11.12 -22.76 -12.70
CA GLN A 448 -11.96 -23.70 -11.93
C GLN A 448 -11.48 -23.98 -10.50
N LYS A 449 -10.63 -23.13 -9.93
CA LYS A 449 -10.16 -23.26 -8.54
C LYS A 449 -10.26 -21.91 -7.84
N LEU A 450 -10.81 -21.88 -6.64
CA LEU A 450 -10.85 -20.71 -5.77
C LEU A 450 -9.92 -20.95 -4.59
N LEU A 451 -8.81 -20.22 -4.54
CA LEU A 451 -7.94 -20.20 -3.38
C LEU A 451 -8.54 -19.27 -2.34
N LEU A 452 -8.68 -19.78 -1.11
CA LEU A 452 -9.03 -19.01 0.07
C LEU A 452 -7.82 -18.97 1.00
N PHE A 453 -7.47 -17.77 1.46
CA PHE A 453 -6.44 -17.51 2.45
C PHE A 453 -7.10 -17.02 3.74
N ASP A 454 -6.85 -17.74 4.84
CA ASP A 454 -7.26 -17.38 6.20
C ASP A 454 -6.00 -16.99 6.96
N GLY A 455 -5.78 -15.68 7.12
CA GLY A 455 -4.60 -15.13 7.80
C GLY A 455 -4.64 -15.28 9.32
N MET A 456 -5.79 -15.59 9.92
CA MET A 456 -5.91 -15.85 11.36
C MET A 456 -5.36 -17.23 11.73
N SER A 457 -5.64 -18.24 10.91
CA SER A 457 -5.19 -19.63 11.12
C SER A 457 -4.07 -20.07 10.15
N PRO A 458 -3.31 -19.12 9.59
CA PRO A 458 -2.55 -19.21 8.33
C PRO A 458 -2.86 -20.41 7.42
N ARG A 459 -4.12 -20.55 6.98
CA ARG A 459 -4.54 -21.68 6.12
C ARG A 459 -4.77 -21.24 4.67
N TYR A 460 -4.33 -22.09 3.75
CA TYR A 460 -4.70 -22.03 2.34
C TYR A 460 -5.68 -23.16 2.04
N THR A 461 -6.87 -22.82 1.57
CA THR A 461 -7.89 -23.79 1.17
C THR A 461 -8.16 -23.65 -0.32
N MET A 462 -8.01 -24.74 -1.07
CA MET A 462 -8.34 -24.76 -2.50
C MET A 462 -9.73 -25.35 -2.70
N VAL A 463 -10.69 -24.53 -3.14
CA VAL A 463 -12.05 -24.97 -3.44
C VAL A 463 -12.16 -25.21 -4.94
N LYS A 464 -12.57 -26.42 -5.35
CA LYS A 464 -12.87 -26.71 -6.75
C LYS A 464 -14.18 -26.05 -7.14
N LEU A 465 -14.15 -25.22 -8.17
CA LEU A 465 -15.33 -24.56 -8.72
C LEU A 465 -16.02 -25.45 -9.75
N ARG A 466 -17.31 -25.19 -9.96
CA ARG A 466 -18.05 -25.80 -11.08
C ARG A 466 -17.46 -25.29 -12.41
N PRO A 467 -17.54 -26.09 -13.49
CA PRO A 467 -17.16 -25.64 -14.82
C PRO A 467 -18.08 -24.52 -15.31
N ARG A 468 -17.80 -23.98 -16.51
CA ARG A 468 -18.66 -23.00 -17.19
C ARG A 468 -20.13 -23.43 -17.16
N ASN A 469 -21.00 -22.55 -16.70
CA ASN A 469 -22.44 -22.77 -16.78
C ASN A 469 -22.92 -22.47 -18.21
N LYS A 470 -23.58 -23.46 -18.84
CA LYS A 470 -24.14 -23.34 -20.20
C LYS A 470 -25.29 -22.33 -20.28
N GLU A 471 -25.96 -22.07 -19.16
CA GLU A 471 -27.05 -21.09 -19.04
C GLU A 471 -26.55 -19.74 -18.48
N CYS A 472 -25.24 -19.51 -18.42
CA CYS A 472 -24.71 -18.26 -17.92
C CYS A 472 -25.14 -17.08 -18.82
N ALA A 473 -25.63 -16.00 -18.20
CA ALA A 473 -26.10 -14.81 -18.90
C ALA A 473 -25.07 -14.20 -19.87
N VAL A 474 -23.77 -14.35 -19.62
CA VAL A 474 -22.70 -13.73 -20.45
C VAL A 474 -21.83 -14.74 -21.20
N CYS A 475 -21.52 -15.91 -20.63
CA CYS A 475 -20.64 -16.91 -21.25
C CYS A 475 -21.33 -18.24 -21.55
N GLY A 476 -22.66 -18.29 -21.46
CA GLY A 476 -23.46 -19.46 -21.79
C GLY A 476 -23.51 -19.74 -23.28
N ASP A 477 -24.18 -20.83 -23.67
CA ASP A 477 -24.33 -21.24 -25.06
C ASP A 477 -25.28 -20.30 -25.83
N SER A 478 -26.21 -19.65 -25.11
CA SER A 478 -27.12 -18.62 -25.60
C SER A 478 -27.12 -17.41 -24.63
N PRO A 479 -26.14 -16.50 -24.71
CA PRO A 479 -25.98 -15.41 -23.75
C PRO A 479 -27.06 -14.34 -23.92
N SER A 480 -27.64 -13.87 -22.80
CA SER A 480 -28.57 -12.73 -22.76
C SER A 480 -27.87 -11.38 -22.64
N VAL A 481 -26.64 -11.36 -22.10
CA VAL A 481 -25.76 -10.20 -21.99
C VAL A 481 -24.79 -10.24 -23.16
N THR A 482 -25.08 -9.46 -24.21
CA THR A 482 -24.25 -9.34 -25.42
C THR A 482 -23.46 -8.03 -25.49
N GLY A 483 -23.67 -7.15 -24.52
CA GLY A 483 -22.98 -5.88 -24.35
C GLY A 483 -22.91 -5.50 -22.88
N LEU A 484 -22.15 -4.44 -22.60
CA LEU A 484 -22.03 -3.92 -21.24
C LEU A 484 -23.31 -3.17 -20.85
N ILE A 485 -23.78 -3.37 -19.62
CA ILE A 485 -25.00 -2.77 -19.08
C ILE A 485 -24.69 -1.65 -18.09
N ASP A 486 -25.71 -1.01 -17.52
CA ASP A 486 -25.53 -0.13 -16.36
C ASP A 486 -25.33 -0.95 -15.09
N TYR A 487 -24.06 -1.19 -14.74
CA TYR A 487 -23.70 -1.95 -13.55
C TYR A 487 -23.99 -1.19 -12.25
N LYS A 488 -24.10 0.15 -12.28
CA LYS A 488 -24.49 0.92 -11.10
C LYS A 488 -25.94 0.62 -10.75
N SER A 489 -26.82 0.67 -11.75
CA SER A 489 -28.23 0.31 -11.57
C SER A 489 -28.40 -1.17 -11.25
N PHE A 490 -27.60 -2.06 -11.86
CA PHE A 490 -27.69 -3.50 -11.63
C PHE A 490 -27.26 -3.91 -10.21
N CYS A 491 -26.20 -3.29 -9.67
CA CYS A 491 -25.66 -3.61 -8.35
C CYS A 491 -26.22 -2.71 -7.24
N GLY A 492 -26.85 -1.58 -7.58
CA GLY A 492 -27.27 -0.56 -6.61
C GLY A 492 -26.09 0.15 -5.92
N SER A 493 -24.92 0.20 -6.56
CA SER A 493 -23.68 0.77 -5.99
C SER A 493 -22.89 1.60 -7.02
N SER A 494 -22.11 2.59 -6.57
CA SER A 494 -21.21 3.35 -7.46
C SER A 494 -19.94 2.55 -7.83
N TYR A 495 -19.18 3.06 -8.80
CA TYR A 495 -17.88 2.51 -9.20
C TYR A 495 -16.71 3.00 -8.33
N ASP A 496 -16.97 3.97 -7.45
CA ASP A 496 -15.99 4.52 -6.53
C ASP A 496 -16.30 4.12 -5.09
N ASP A 497 -15.25 3.97 -4.28
CA ASP A 497 -15.39 3.73 -2.83
C ASP A 497 -15.48 5.05 -2.06
N LYS A 498 -15.81 6.14 -2.77
CA LYS A 498 -16.02 7.45 -2.16
C LYS A 498 -17.16 7.34 -1.16
N PRO A 499 -17.10 8.08 -0.04
CA PRO A 499 -18.14 8.05 0.97
C PRO A 499 -19.48 8.44 0.35
N CYS A 500 -20.31 7.45 0.03
CA CYS A 500 -21.69 7.69 -0.33
C CYS A 500 -22.48 7.73 0.97
N THR A 501 -23.05 8.90 1.28
CA THR A 501 -24.07 9.01 2.30
C THR A 501 -25.32 8.34 1.73
N ARG A 502 -25.62 7.12 2.19
CA ARG A 502 -26.89 6.47 1.81
C ARG A 502 -28.03 7.34 2.35
N SER A 503 -29.10 7.53 1.60
CA SER A 503 -30.29 8.23 2.12
C SER A 503 -31.34 7.20 2.49
N ILE A 504 -31.15 6.55 3.64
CA ILE A 504 -32.06 5.49 4.15
C ILE A 504 -33.23 6.13 4.90
N LEU A 505 -33.00 7.28 5.53
CA LEU A 505 -33.97 8.00 6.34
C LEU A 505 -34.55 9.21 5.61
N ASP A 506 -35.71 9.65 6.08
CA ASP A 506 -36.23 10.99 5.79
C ASP A 506 -35.27 12.06 6.33
N ALA A 507 -35.15 13.17 5.62
CA ALA A 507 -34.25 14.27 5.99
C ALA A 507 -34.53 14.82 7.39
N SER A 508 -35.79 14.77 7.86
CA SER A 508 -36.18 15.20 9.20
C SER A 508 -35.59 14.37 10.34
N LEU A 509 -35.12 13.14 10.05
CA LEU A 509 -34.50 12.24 11.03
C LEU A 509 -32.98 12.32 11.03
N SER A 510 -32.39 13.28 10.30
CA SER A 510 -30.95 13.52 10.27
C SER A 510 -30.63 14.95 10.68
N VAL A 511 -29.59 15.11 11.50
CA VAL A 511 -29.06 16.40 11.96
C VAL A 511 -27.62 16.57 11.48
N SER A 512 -27.19 17.80 11.20
CA SER A 512 -25.79 18.10 10.88
C SER A 512 -24.90 18.01 12.13
N CYS A 513 -23.58 17.98 11.95
CA CYS A 513 -22.66 18.03 13.08
C CYS A 513 -22.77 19.37 13.83
N GLU A 514 -23.02 20.47 13.11
CA GLU A 514 -23.21 21.81 13.65
C GLU A 514 -24.49 21.90 14.49
N ASP A 515 -25.59 21.33 14.00
CA ASP A 515 -26.86 21.30 14.74
C ASP A 515 -26.73 20.45 16.01
N TYR A 516 -26.01 19.32 15.94
CA TYR A 516 -25.70 18.53 17.12
C TYR A 516 -24.86 19.34 18.13
N VAL A 517 -23.88 20.11 17.69
CA VAL A 517 -23.11 21.02 18.56
C VAL A 517 -24.01 22.10 19.17
N ALA A 518 -25.02 22.60 18.45
CA ALA A 518 -25.99 23.54 19.00
C ALA A 518 -26.80 22.92 20.14
N HIS A 519 -27.24 21.66 20.01
CA HIS A 519 -27.90 20.93 21.10
C HIS A 519 -26.97 20.71 22.30
N LEU A 520 -25.69 20.39 22.06
CA LEU A 520 -24.68 20.25 23.11
C LEU A 520 -24.49 21.55 23.91
N LYS A 521 -24.49 22.71 23.23
CA LYS A 521 -24.38 24.03 23.87
C LYS A 521 -25.67 24.47 24.56
N GLY A 522 -26.83 24.01 24.07
CA GLY A 522 -28.14 24.34 24.61
C GLY A 522 -28.44 23.71 25.98
N GLY A 523 -27.64 22.74 26.42
CA GLY A 523 -27.83 22.06 27.72
C GLY A 523 -29.05 21.13 27.75
N GLU A 524 -29.57 20.73 26.58
CA GLU A 524 -30.65 19.75 26.48
C GLU A 524 -30.19 18.37 26.99
N GLU A 525 -31.07 17.63 27.66
CA GLU A 525 -30.79 16.23 27.99
C GLU A 525 -30.98 15.33 26.76
N PHE A 526 -29.93 14.61 26.38
CA PHE A 526 -29.97 13.62 25.31
C PHE A 526 -29.00 12.46 25.57
N VAL A 527 -29.09 11.40 24.77
CA VAL A 527 -28.13 10.31 24.71
C VAL A 527 -27.39 10.35 23.38
N LEU A 528 -26.07 10.40 23.41
CA LEU A 528 -25.26 10.15 22.22
C LEU A 528 -24.92 8.65 22.16
N LEU A 529 -25.44 7.96 21.15
CA LEU A 529 -25.23 6.54 20.91
C LEU A 529 -24.26 6.35 19.74
N ASP A 530 -23.06 5.88 20.02
CA ASP A 530 -22.08 5.48 19.01
C ASP A 530 -22.33 4.04 18.59
N VAL A 531 -22.72 3.84 17.33
CA VAL A 531 -23.12 2.54 16.79
C VAL A 531 -22.01 1.80 16.05
N ARG A 532 -20.77 2.28 16.16
CA ARG A 532 -19.59 1.58 15.62
C ARG A 532 -19.25 0.36 16.47
N GLU A 533 -18.47 -0.54 15.90
CA GLU A 533 -17.87 -1.65 16.64
C GLU A 533 -17.00 -1.13 17.80
N PRO A 534 -16.89 -1.85 18.94
CA PRO A 534 -16.08 -1.41 20.08
C PRO A 534 -14.63 -1.07 19.71
N VAL A 535 -14.03 -1.86 18.82
CA VAL A 535 -12.65 -1.61 18.34
C VAL A 535 -12.49 -0.29 17.59
N GLN A 536 -13.55 0.22 16.95
CA GLN A 536 -13.56 1.53 16.30
C GLN A 536 -13.76 2.65 17.32
N TYR A 537 -14.61 2.39 18.32
CA TYR A 537 -14.85 3.30 19.43
C TYR A 537 -13.58 3.55 20.27
N ASP A 538 -12.76 2.52 20.44
CA ASP A 538 -11.48 2.59 21.16
C ASP A 538 -10.42 3.46 20.45
N ILE A 539 -10.53 3.65 19.12
CA ILE A 539 -9.61 4.51 18.35
C ILE A 539 -9.85 5.99 18.72
N CYS A 540 -11.11 6.40 18.68
CA CYS A 540 -11.55 7.75 19.01
C CYS A 540 -13.05 7.74 19.30
N SER A 541 -13.52 8.59 20.20
CA SER A 541 -14.93 8.76 20.53
C SER A 541 -15.23 10.20 20.94
N LEU A 542 -16.49 10.62 20.83
CA LEU A 542 -16.91 11.93 21.32
C LEU A 542 -17.14 11.85 22.84
N PRO A 543 -16.93 12.95 23.59
CA PRO A 543 -17.23 12.96 25.01
C PRO A 543 -18.68 12.55 25.28
N GLN A 544 -18.88 11.73 26.33
CA GLN A 544 -20.20 11.30 26.81
C GLN A 544 -21.00 10.38 25.86
N SER A 545 -20.40 9.91 24.75
CA SER A 545 -21.03 8.86 23.94
C SER A 545 -21.10 7.53 24.68
N LYS A 546 -22.18 6.76 24.43
CA LYS A 546 -22.30 5.36 24.82
C LYS A 546 -22.13 4.49 23.58
N ASN A 547 -21.34 3.42 23.67
CA ASN A 547 -21.12 2.53 22.53
C ASN A 547 -22.02 1.29 22.59
N VAL A 548 -22.81 1.08 21.54
CA VAL A 548 -23.49 -0.19 21.25
C VAL A 548 -23.46 -0.39 19.75
N SER A 549 -22.69 -1.37 19.27
CA SER A 549 -22.56 -1.61 17.84
C SER A 549 -23.91 -1.91 17.19
N LEU A 550 -24.11 -1.46 15.94
CA LEU A 550 -25.31 -1.82 15.17
C LEU A 550 -25.52 -3.34 15.10
N HIS A 551 -24.43 -4.12 15.09
CA HIS A 551 -24.48 -5.57 15.12
C HIS A 551 -25.08 -6.10 16.43
N ASP A 552 -24.58 -5.63 17.57
CA ASP A 552 -25.08 -6.04 18.89
C ASP A 552 -26.53 -5.60 19.09
N MET A 553 -26.91 -4.40 18.63
CA MET A 553 -28.29 -3.91 18.64
C MET A 553 -29.25 -4.88 17.92
N LYS A 554 -28.85 -5.38 16.74
CA LYS A 554 -29.66 -6.31 15.95
C LYS A 554 -29.69 -7.72 16.53
N ARG A 555 -28.59 -8.16 17.17
CA ARG A 555 -28.48 -9.48 17.78
C ARG A 555 -29.30 -9.58 19.06
N ASP A 556 -29.22 -8.55 19.90
CA ASP A 556 -29.90 -8.46 21.18
C ASP A 556 -30.53 -7.06 21.38
N PRO A 557 -31.80 -6.88 20.95
CA PRO A 557 -32.48 -5.59 21.08
C PRO A 557 -32.70 -5.14 22.53
N ALA A 558 -32.60 -6.05 23.51
CA ALA A 558 -32.78 -5.73 24.92
C ALA A 558 -31.69 -4.76 25.42
N ILE A 559 -30.46 -4.84 24.88
CA ILE A 559 -29.34 -3.96 25.24
C ILE A 559 -29.72 -2.47 25.12
N ILE A 560 -30.46 -2.12 24.06
CA ILE A 560 -30.90 -0.74 23.84
C ILE A 560 -32.03 -0.35 24.80
N THR A 561 -32.96 -1.26 25.07
CA THR A 561 -34.08 -1.02 25.99
C THR A 561 -33.61 -0.88 27.44
N ASP A 562 -32.62 -1.66 27.85
CA ASP A 562 -32.00 -1.59 29.16
C ASP A 562 -31.16 -0.30 29.33
N MET A 563 -30.50 0.14 28.26
CA MET A 563 -29.68 1.35 28.28
C MET A 563 -30.49 2.64 28.18
N ILE A 564 -31.58 2.61 27.41
CA ILE A 564 -32.46 3.75 27.10
C ILE A 564 -33.90 3.29 27.31
N SER A 565 -34.32 3.17 28.56
CA SER A 565 -35.65 2.65 28.91
C SER A 565 -36.78 3.64 28.56
N ASP A 566 -36.48 4.93 28.56
CA ASP A 566 -37.40 5.98 28.11
C ASP A 566 -37.32 6.12 26.58
N LYS A 567 -38.40 5.71 25.89
CA LYS A 567 -38.51 5.72 24.43
C LYS A 567 -38.72 7.11 23.83
N ASP A 568 -39.09 8.09 24.65
CA ASP A 568 -39.26 9.50 24.24
C ASP A 568 -37.99 10.33 24.47
N LYS A 569 -36.99 9.76 25.16
CA LYS A 569 -35.70 10.39 25.37
C LYS A 569 -35.03 10.69 24.02
N LYS A 570 -34.45 11.89 23.92
CA LYS A 570 -33.74 12.34 22.73
C LYS A 570 -32.44 11.56 22.54
N VAL A 571 -32.27 10.90 21.40
CA VAL A 571 -31.07 10.10 21.09
C VAL A 571 -30.47 10.56 19.77
N PHE A 572 -29.15 10.77 19.76
CA PHE A 572 -28.38 10.98 18.55
C PHE A 572 -27.52 9.74 18.27
N CYS A 573 -27.71 9.12 17.12
CA CYS A 573 -26.92 7.99 16.65
C CYS A 573 -25.74 8.49 15.81
N LEU A 574 -24.55 8.02 16.14
CA LEU A 574 -23.29 8.38 15.51
C LEU A 574 -22.59 7.13 14.97
N CYS A 575 -22.05 7.21 13.76
CA CYS A 575 -21.08 6.23 13.28
C CYS A 575 -19.91 6.91 12.55
N ARG A 576 -19.08 6.15 11.83
CA ARG A 576 -17.90 6.72 11.14
C ARG A 576 -18.27 7.69 10.01
N ARG A 577 -19.30 7.37 9.20
CA ARG A 577 -19.67 8.09 7.96
C ARG A 577 -21.16 8.47 7.86
N GLY A 578 -21.94 8.20 8.89
CA GLY A 578 -23.39 8.45 8.88
C GLY A 578 -24.24 7.36 8.21
N ASN A 579 -23.67 6.21 7.80
CA ASN A 579 -24.41 5.12 7.12
C ASN A 579 -25.04 4.13 8.11
N ASP A 580 -24.23 3.55 9.01
CA ASP A 580 -24.73 2.61 10.02
C ASP A 580 -25.64 3.28 11.05
N SER A 581 -25.39 4.55 11.37
CA SER A 581 -26.23 5.34 12.27
C SER A 581 -27.64 5.56 11.70
N GLN A 582 -27.79 5.68 10.39
CA GLN A 582 -29.13 5.70 9.78
C GLN A 582 -29.87 4.38 9.95
N SER A 583 -29.17 3.26 9.76
CA SER A 583 -29.74 1.93 9.97
C SER A 583 -30.12 1.71 11.44
N ALA A 584 -29.31 2.21 12.38
CA ALA A 584 -29.60 2.17 13.80
C ALA A 584 -30.86 2.98 14.15
N VAL A 585 -31.00 4.20 13.62
CA VAL A 585 -32.19 5.04 13.83
C VAL A 585 -33.45 4.36 13.30
N LYS A 586 -33.40 3.78 12.09
CA LYS A 586 -34.53 3.02 11.54
C LYS A 586 -34.91 1.86 12.45
N PHE A 587 -33.94 1.08 12.90
CA PHE A 587 -34.16 -0.04 13.80
C PHE A 587 -34.74 0.41 15.16
N MET A 588 -34.25 1.50 15.73
CA MET A 588 -34.80 2.06 16.97
C MET A 588 -36.24 2.58 16.79
N LYS A 589 -36.58 3.18 15.64
CA LYS A 589 -37.96 3.55 15.31
C LYS A 589 -38.89 2.32 15.27
N GLU A 590 -38.43 1.22 14.68
CA GLU A 590 -39.17 -0.05 14.67
C GLU A 590 -39.39 -0.63 16.09
N LEU A 591 -38.45 -0.38 17.00
CA LEU A 591 -38.59 -0.71 18.43
C LEU A 591 -39.48 0.27 19.21
N GLY A 592 -39.97 1.34 18.58
CA GLY A 592 -40.90 2.31 19.16
C GLY A 592 -40.25 3.55 19.78
N TYR A 593 -38.96 3.82 19.53
CA TYR A 593 -38.34 5.09 19.94
C TYR A 593 -38.82 6.24 19.05
N THR A 594 -39.26 7.34 19.68
CA THR A 594 -39.91 8.44 18.95
C THR A 594 -38.93 9.57 18.60
N ASN A 595 -37.91 9.82 19.43
CA ASN A 595 -37.02 10.97 19.37
C ASN A 595 -35.56 10.60 19.05
N VAL A 596 -35.34 9.83 17.98
CA VAL A 596 -34.04 9.32 17.54
C VAL A 596 -33.59 9.97 16.24
N PHE A 597 -32.34 10.44 16.19
CA PHE A 597 -31.78 11.17 15.04
C PHE A 597 -30.42 10.61 14.63
N ASN A 598 -30.11 10.71 13.34
CA ASN A 598 -28.82 10.38 12.78
C ASN A 598 -27.92 11.64 12.73
N ILE A 599 -26.65 11.52 13.13
CA ILE A 599 -25.66 12.56 12.84
C ILE A 599 -25.11 12.36 11.43
N SER A 600 -25.49 13.26 10.52
CA SER A 600 -25.12 13.24 9.10
C SER A 600 -23.60 13.28 8.92
N GLY A 601 -23.08 12.41 8.05
CA GLY A 601 -21.64 12.31 7.76
C GLY A 601 -20.79 11.70 8.89
N GLY A 602 -21.36 11.49 10.08
CA GLY A 602 -20.72 10.83 11.21
C GLY A 602 -19.43 11.52 11.67
N LEU A 603 -18.48 10.75 12.19
CA LEU A 603 -17.18 11.25 12.62
C LEU A 603 -16.32 11.85 11.49
N SER A 604 -16.56 11.44 10.25
CA SER A 604 -15.86 12.00 9.09
C SER A 604 -16.24 13.47 8.88
N SER A 605 -17.54 13.80 8.96
CA SER A 605 -18.00 15.19 8.96
C SER A 605 -17.63 15.93 10.23
N TRP A 606 -17.67 15.27 11.40
CA TRP A 606 -17.22 15.89 12.65
C TRP A 606 -15.78 16.39 12.56
N SER A 607 -14.86 15.55 12.07
CA SER A 607 -13.46 15.94 11.91
C SER A 607 -13.31 17.08 10.89
N LYS A 608 -14.02 17.00 9.77
CA LYS A 608 -13.92 18.01 8.72
C LYS A 608 -14.49 19.38 9.14
N ASP A 609 -15.67 19.37 9.74
CA ASP A 609 -16.52 20.55 9.87
C ASP A 609 -16.49 21.14 11.30
N ILE A 610 -16.18 20.34 12.34
CA ILE A 610 -16.19 20.77 13.74
C ILE A 610 -14.79 20.77 14.38
N ASP A 611 -14.05 19.66 14.31
CA ASP A 611 -12.73 19.53 14.92
C ASP A 611 -11.72 18.87 13.96
N PRO A 612 -10.97 19.67 13.17
CA PRO A 612 -9.94 19.18 12.25
C PRO A 612 -8.81 18.37 12.90
N ASN A 613 -8.65 18.44 14.22
CA ASN A 613 -7.67 17.63 14.94
C ASN A 613 -8.25 16.29 15.41
N PHE A 614 -9.55 16.07 15.26
CA PHE A 614 -10.20 14.81 15.64
C PHE A 614 -9.69 13.68 14.74
N PRO A 615 -9.24 12.53 15.31
CA PRO A 615 -8.68 11.44 14.52
C PRO A 615 -9.69 10.87 13.53
N VAL A 616 -9.28 10.77 12.26
CA VAL A 616 -9.99 10.03 11.21
C VAL A 616 -9.12 8.85 10.79
N TYR A 617 -9.74 7.69 10.67
CA TYR A 617 -9.16 6.44 10.20
C TYR A 617 -9.96 5.94 9.00
#